data_AF-A0A523E7L7-F1
#
_entry.id   AF-A0A523E7L7-F1
#
_cell.length_a   1.000
_cell.length_b   1.000
_cell.length_c   1.000
_cell.angle_alpha   90.00
_cell.angle_beta   90.00
_cell.angle_gamma   90.00
#
_symmetry.space_group_name_H-M   'P 1'
#
loop_
_entity.id
_entity.type
_entity.pdbx_description
1 polymer ?
#
loop_
_entity_poly.entity_id
_entity_poly.type
_entity_poly.pdbx_seq_one_letter_code
_entity_poly.pdbx_strand_id
1 'polypeptide(L)'
;MAYRGKSLKALRESKHIRLRCIANETRIGIAYLEALEEERFDRFPGEFYFQSFTKEYARSLGLNPQEVITDLKASYEQSRAPSSGPVSSSSAEGAEDGLLSRIAGYLRGAQEV
;
A
#
# COMPACT_ATOMS: atom_id res chain seq x y z
N MET A 1 -18.79 -4.59 8.46
CA MET A 1 -17.98 -3.70 9.32
C MET A 1 -17.21 -2.79 8.40
N ALA A 2 -17.04 -1.50 8.72
CA ALA A 2 -16.29 -0.57 7.87
C ALA A 2 -14.82 -0.52 8.29
N TYR A 3 -13.89 -0.71 7.36
CA TYR A 3 -12.45 -0.60 7.59
C TYR A 3 -11.98 0.86 7.56
N ARG A 4 -11.26 1.24 8.61
CA ARG A 4 -10.58 2.53 8.81
C ARG A 4 -9.14 2.29 9.23
N GLY A 5 -8.25 3.26 9.04
CA GLY A 5 -6.83 3.14 9.38
C GLY A 5 -6.59 2.61 10.81
N LYS A 6 -7.28 3.19 11.81
CA LYS A 6 -7.21 2.74 13.21
C LYS A 6 -7.68 1.29 13.41
N SER A 7 -8.75 0.87 12.74
CA SER A 7 -9.25 -0.52 12.83
C SER A 7 -8.31 -1.52 12.18
N LEU A 8 -7.69 -1.13 11.06
CA LEU A 8 -6.70 -1.92 10.34
C LEU A 8 -5.43 -2.11 11.18
N LYS A 9 -4.99 -1.05 11.87
CA LYS A 9 -3.92 -1.11 12.85
C LYS A 9 -4.22 -2.06 14.00
N ALA A 10 -5.39 -1.90 14.63
CA ALA A 10 -5.81 -2.75 15.74
C ALA A 10 -5.88 -4.23 15.33
N LEU A 11 -6.38 -4.52 14.12
CA LEU A 11 -6.41 -5.88 13.59
C LEU A 11 -5.01 -6.44 13.31
N ARG A 12 -4.11 -5.64 12.74
CA ARG A 12 -2.73 -6.05 12.52
C ARG A 12 -2.06 -6.40 13.84
N GLU A 13 -2.24 -5.56 14.85
CA GLU A 13 -1.65 -5.73 16.18
C GLU A 13 -2.24 -6.94 16.92
N SER A 14 -3.55 -7.19 16.80
CA SER A 14 -4.19 -8.38 17.40
C SER A 14 -3.73 -9.69 16.74
N LYS A 15 -3.29 -9.63 15.49
CA LYS A 15 -2.62 -10.74 14.78
C LYS A 15 -1.12 -10.82 15.06
N HIS A 16 -0.57 -9.94 15.89
CA HIS A 16 0.87 -9.82 16.17
C HIS A 16 1.75 -9.63 14.92
N ILE A 17 1.19 -9.05 13.86
CA ILE A 17 1.93 -8.77 12.62
C ILE A 17 2.61 -7.41 12.76
N ARG A 18 3.92 -7.37 12.51
CA ARG A 18 4.67 -6.10 12.51
C ARG A 18 4.65 -5.49 11.11
N LEU A 19 4.59 -4.16 11.02
CA LEU A 19 4.66 -3.44 9.74
C LEU A 19 5.86 -3.86 8.90
N ARG A 20 7.02 -4.07 9.54
CA ARG A 20 8.23 -4.57 8.86
C ARG A 20 8.05 -5.94 8.18
N CYS A 21 7.20 -6.82 8.72
CA CYS A 21 6.94 -8.12 8.12
C CYS A 21 6.16 -7.93 6.81
N ILE A 22 5.11 -7.11 6.84
CA ILE A 22 4.32 -6.76 5.65
C ILE A 22 5.19 -6.03 4.63
N ALA A 23 6.03 -5.10 5.06
CA ALA A 23 6.96 -4.39 4.17
C ALA A 23 7.96 -5.32 3.49
N ASN A 24 8.48 -6.33 4.21
CA ASN A 24 9.39 -7.32 3.64
C ASN A 24 8.70 -8.23 2.61
N GLU A 25 7.46 -8.62 2.88
CA GLU A 25 6.66 -9.48 2.00
C GLU A 25 6.21 -8.73 0.73
N THR A 26 5.66 -7.53 0.89
CA THR A 26 5.00 -6.77 -0.18
C THR A 26 5.93 -5.79 -0.91
N ARG A 27 7.12 -5.53 -0.35
CA ARG A 27 8.05 -4.47 -0.78
C ARG A 27 7.49 -3.05 -0.68
N ILE A 28 6.37 -2.86 0.01
CA ILE A 28 5.82 -1.55 0.31
C ILE A 28 6.62 -0.92 1.46
N GLY A 29 7.04 0.33 1.29
CA GLY A 29 7.75 1.05 2.34
C GLY A 29 6.90 1.20 3.62
N ILE A 30 7.51 1.03 4.79
CA ILE A 30 6.83 1.12 6.09
C ILE A 30 6.04 2.44 6.23
N ALA A 31 6.60 3.55 5.74
CA ALA A 31 5.95 4.86 5.77
C ALA A 31 4.58 4.89 5.05
N TYR A 32 4.40 4.09 3.99
CA TYR A 32 3.10 3.98 3.31
C TYR A 32 2.11 3.11 4.08
N LEU A 33 2.60 2.06 4.75
CA LEU A 33 1.76 1.23 5.60
C LEU A 33 1.30 1.99 6.85
N GLU A 34 2.19 2.79 7.45
CA GLU A 34 1.85 3.73 8.52
C GLU A 34 0.84 4.77 8.02
N ALA A 35 1.04 5.31 6.82
CA ALA A 35 0.10 6.25 6.22
C ALA A 35 -1.30 5.65 5.99
N LEU A 36 -1.41 4.35 5.65
CA LEU A 36 -2.71 3.65 5.61
C LEU A 36 -3.35 3.59 7.00
N GLU A 37 -2.59 3.24 8.03
CA GLU A 37 -3.08 3.14 9.41
C GLU A 37 -3.47 4.50 10.02
N GLU A 38 -2.78 5.57 9.62
CA GLU A 38 -3.02 6.93 10.06
C GLU A 38 -3.98 7.71 9.16
N GLU A 39 -4.45 7.10 8.06
CA GLU A 39 -5.28 7.74 7.02
C GLU A 39 -4.64 9.03 6.45
N ARG A 40 -3.30 9.05 6.37
CA ARG A 40 -2.50 10.15 5.81
C ARG A 40 -2.34 10.01 4.31
N PHE A 41 -3.45 10.21 3.61
CA PHE A 41 -3.55 9.99 2.18
C PHE A 41 -2.71 10.96 1.33
N ASP A 42 -2.31 12.09 1.91
CA ASP A 42 -1.38 13.06 1.31
C ASP A 42 0.01 12.48 1.00
N ARG A 43 0.38 11.38 1.67
CA ARG A 43 1.67 10.70 1.45
C ARG A 43 1.71 9.87 0.18
N PHE A 44 0.57 9.50 -0.38
CA PHE A 44 0.52 8.63 -1.55
C PHE A 44 0.78 9.44 -2.82
N PRO A 45 1.67 8.97 -3.72
CA PRO A 45 1.94 9.68 -4.98
C PRO A 45 0.73 9.79 -5.91
N GLY A 46 -0.27 8.92 -5.72
CA GLY A 46 -1.49 8.93 -6.50
C GLY A 46 -2.42 7.77 -6.13
N GLU A 47 -3.61 7.80 -6.71
CA GLU A 47 -4.68 6.86 -6.38
C GLU A 47 -4.33 5.41 -6.71
N PHE A 48 -3.62 5.19 -7.82
CA PHE A 48 -3.16 3.85 -8.18
C PHE A 48 -2.29 3.22 -7.09
N TYR A 49 -1.34 3.98 -6.53
CA TYR A 49 -0.48 3.52 -5.44
C TYR A 49 -1.28 3.27 -4.17
N PHE A 50 -2.19 4.18 -3.82
CA PHE A 50 -3.10 4.00 -2.69
C PHE A 50 -3.90 2.70 -2.80
N GLN A 51 -4.54 2.43 -3.95
CA GLN A 51 -5.34 1.22 -4.17
C GLN A 51 -4.46 -0.03 -4.15
N SER A 52 -3.31 -0.01 -4.84
CA SER A 52 -2.38 -1.14 -4.90
C SER A 52 -1.83 -1.49 -3.52
N PHE A 53 -1.42 -0.49 -2.73
CA PHE A 53 -0.87 -0.71 -1.39
C PHE A 53 -1.95 -1.17 -0.40
N THR A 54 -3.15 -0.59 -0.48
CA THR A 54 -4.30 -1.02 0.32
C THR A 54 -4.64 -2.48 0.04
N LYS A 55 -4.59 -2.88 -1.23
CA LYS A 55 -4.85 -4.26 -1.67
C LYS A 55 -3.88 -5.26 -1.04
N GLU A 56 -2.58 -5.00 -1.15
CA GLU A 56 -1.56 -5.89 -0.60
C GLU A 56 -1.59 -5.91 0.93
N TYR A 57 -1.81 -4.76 1.57
CA TYR A 57 -1.98 -4.68 3.02
C TYR A 57 -3.16 -5.52 3.52
N ALA A 58 -4.32 -5.42 2.85
CA ALA A 58 -5.50 -6.22 3.17
C ALA A 58 -5.23 -7.73 3.03
N ARG A 59 -4.49 -8.14 1.98
CA ARG A 59 -4.08 -9.54 1.79
C ARG A 59 -3.19 -10.04 2.92
N SER A 60 -2.19 -9.28 3.34
CA SER A 60 -1.33 -9.66 4.47
C SER A 60 -2.10 -9.76 5.80
N LEU A 61 -3.24 -9.09 5.93
CA LEU A 61 -4.14 -9.24 7.08
C LEU A 61 -5.19 -10.36 6.90
N GLY A 62 -5.24 -11.02 5.76
CA GLY A 62 -6.24 -12.05 5.44
C GLY A 62 -7.66 -11.47 5.30
N LEU A 63 -7.77 -10.22 4.85
CA LEU A 63 -9.03 -9.53 4.60
C LEU A 63 -9.41 -9.60 3.12
N ASN A 64 -10.68 -9.32 2.81
CA ASN A 64 -11.13 -9.08 1.45
C ASN A 64 -10.61 -7.70 0.96
N PRO A 65 -9.72 -7.65 -0.05
CA PRO A 65 -9.13 -6.39 -0.49
C PRO A 65 -10.15 -5.40 -1.06
N GLN A 66 -11.19 -5.90 -1.74
CA GLN A 66 -12.20 -5.03 -2.36
C GLN A 66 -13.02 -4.28 -1.31
N GLU A 67 -13.35 -4.93 -0.20
CA GLU A 67 -14.06 -4.30 0.92
C GLU A 67 -13.20 -3.20 1.56
N VAL A 68 -11.94 -3.51 1.87
CA VAL A 68 -11.01 -2.55 2.50
C VAL A 68 -10.77 -1.33 1.61
N ILE A 69 -10.57 -1.53 0.30
CA ILE A 69 -10.41 -0.43 -0.66
C ILE A 69 -11.68 0.42 -0.71
N THR A 70 -12.85 -0.21 -0.84
CA THR A 70 -14.14 0.49 -0.92
C THR A 70 -14.36 1.37 0.31
N ASP A 71 -14.08 0.84 1.50
CA ASP A 71 -14.27 1.59 2.74
C ASP A 71 -13.33 2.78 2.87
N LEU A 72 -12.04 2.63 2.52
CA LEU A 72 -11.06 3.71 2.60
C LEU A 72 -11.18 4.72 1.45
N LYS A 73 -11.72 4.34 0.29
CA LYS A 73 -11.81 5.18 -0.92
C LYS A 73 -12.59 6.46 -0.67
N ALA A 74 -13.68 6.39 0.10
CA ALA A 74 -14.47 7.58 0.46
C ALA A 74 -13.63 8.62 1.23
N SER A 75 -12.85 8.17 2.22
CA SER A 75 -11.95 9.06 2.99
C SER A 75 -10.80 9.59 2.13
N TYR A 76 -10.28 8.75 1.24
CA TYR A 76 -9.23 9.13 0.29
C TYR A 76 -9.70 10.24 -0.67
N GLU A 77 -10.87 10.09 -1.29
CA GLU A 77 -11.45 11.08 -2.19
C GLU A 77 -11.74 12.41 -1.48
N GLN A 78 -12.29 12.35 -0.25
CA GLN A 78 -12.55 13.53 0.55
C GLN A 78 -11.27 14.30 0.90
N SER A 79 -10.17 13.60 1.14
CA SER A 79 -8.86 14.21 1.42
C SER A 79 -8.23 14.88 0.19
N ARG A 80 -8.73 14.58 -1.02
CA ARG A 80 -8.14 14.97 -2.30
C ARG A 80 -8.85 16.16 -2.97
N ALA A 81 -9.97 16.65 -2.44
CA ALA A 81 -10.74 17.75 -3.02
C ALA A 81 -10.50 19.11 -2.30
N PRO A 82 -10.49 20.28 -3.00
CA PRO A 82 -10.34 20.49 -4.45
C PRO A 82 -9.28 21.54 -4.85
N SER A 83 -8.50 21.26 -5.89
CA SER A 83 -8.15 22.28 -6.89
C SER A 83 -8.14 21.64 -8.27
N SER A 84 -8.77 22.34 -9.20
CA SER A 84 -9.21 21.91 -10.52
C SER A 84 -8.07 21.48 -11.44
N GLY A 85 -8.23 20.33 -12.10
CA GLY A 85 -7.46 19.96 -13.28
C GLY A 85 -7.96 18.63 -13.84
N PRO A 86 -8.12 18.48 -15.17
CA PRO A 86 -8.53 17.22 -15.74
C PRO A 86 -7.46 16.19 -15.37
N VAL A 87 -7.87 15.05 -14.84
CA VAL A 87 -6.99 13.90 -14.64
C VAL A 87 -6.57 13.40 -16.02
N SER A 88 -5.49 13.96 -16.56
CA SER A 88 -4.78 13.36 -17.67
C SER A 88 -4.39 11.96 -17.25
N SER A 89 -5.07 10.99 -17.84
CA SER A 89 -4.51 9.69 -18.16
C SER A 89 -3.19 9.93 -18.89
N SER A 90 -2.08 9.96 -18.14
CA SER A 90 -0.75 10.05 -18.72
C SER A 90 0.04 8.87 -18.19
N SER A 91 0.16 7.87 -19.07
CA SER A 91 1.30 6.98 -19.22
C SER A 91 2.11 6.70 -17.96
N ALA A 92 1.85 5.53 -17.35
CA ALA A 92 2.88 4.83 -16.60
C ALA A 92 3.94 4.32 -17.59
N GLU A 93 4.69 5.23 -18.20
CA GLU A 93 5.97 4.96 -18.85
C GLU A 93 7.05 5.48 -17.91
N GLY A 94 7.88 4.57 -17.37
CA GLY A 94 9.12 4.96 -16.68
C GLY A 94 9.27 4.56 -15.21
N ALA A 95 8.55 3.55 -14.71
CA ALA A 95 8.83 2.99 -13.36
C ALA A 95 9.24 1.51 -13.37
N GLU A 96 9.53 0.95 -14.55
CA GLU A 96 9.96 -0.44 -14.72
C GLU A 96 11.49 -0.63 -14.71
N ASP A 97 12.27 0.42 -14.99
CA ASP A 97 13.74 0.32 -15.14
C ASP A 97 14.54 0.21 -13.81
N GLY A 98 14.00 0.71 -12.69
CA GLY A 98 14.74 0.78 -11.42
C GLY A 98 14.52 -0.39 -10.46
N LEU A 99 13.36 -1.04 -10.53
CA LEU A 99 12.95 -2.06 -9.56
C LEU A 99 13.35 -3.47 -10.01
N LEU A 100 13.27 -3.76 -11.33
CA LEU A 100 13.61 -5.08 -11.88
C LEU A 100 15.12 -5.30 -12.03
N SER A 101 15.90 -4.23 -12.29
CA SER A 101 17.36 -4.30 -12.41
C SER A 101 18.08 -4.67 -11.10
N ARG A 102 17.44 -4.43 -9.94
CA ARG A 102 17.98 -4.77 -8.61
C ARG A 102 17.63 -6.18 -8.15
N ILE A 103 16.66 -6.84 -8.79
CA ILE A 103 16.20 -8.19 -8.41
C ILE A 103 17.10 -9.28 -9.03
N ALA A 104 17.77 -9.00 -10.16
CA ALA A 104 18.72 -9.92 -10.79
C ALA A 104 19.95 -10.27 -9.91
N GLY A 105 20.23 -9.50 -8.86
CA GLY A 105 21.38 -9.73 -7.97
C GLY A 105 21.09 -10.61 -6.74
N TYR A 106 19.83 -10.84 -6.36
CA TYR A 106 19.51 -11.43 -5.04
C TYR A 106 19.22 -12.94 -5.07
N LEU A 107 19.26 -13.59 -6.22
CA LEU A 107 19.01 -15.03 -6.37
C LEU A 107 20.29 -15.84 -6.65
N ARG A 108 21.40 -15.56 -5.93
CA ARG A 108 22.62 -16.38 -6.03
C ARG A 108 23.36 -16.59 -4.69
N GLY A 109 22.65 -16.69 -3.58
CA GLY A 109 23.34 -16.84 -2.27
C GLY A 109 22.55 -17.49 -1.15
N ALA A 110 21.60 -18.39 -1.43
CA ALA A 110 20.84 -19.06 -0.37
C ALA A 110 20.67 -20.57 -0.60
N GLN A 111 21.77 -21.27 -0.91
CA GLN A 111 22.05 -22.64 -0.49
C GLN A 111 23.57 -22.76 -0.27
N GLU A 112 23.99 -23.62 0.67
CA GLU A 112 25.28 -23.69 1.39
C GLU A 112 25.18 -22.93 2.72
N VAL A 113 25.13 -23.54 3.92
CA VAL A 113 25.62 -24.84 4.43
C VAL A 113 24.64 -25.37 5.49
#